data_AF-A0A3G9DUR2-F1
#
_entry.id   AF-A0A3G9DUR2-F1
#
_cell.length_a   1.000
_cell.length_b   1.000
_cell.length_c   1.000
_cell.angle_alpha   90.00
_cell.angle_beta   90.00
_cell.angle_gamma   90.00
#
_symmetry.space_group_name_H-M   'P 1'
#
loop_
_entity.id
_entity.type
_entity.pdbx_description
1 polymer ?
#
loop_
_entity_poly.entity_id
_entity_poly.type
_entity_poly.pdbx_seq_one_letter_code
_entity_poly.pdbx_strand_id
1 'polypeptide(L)'
;MKTKLLLPLFVILFIVPQFIRSQSKGQPREFYQLTVYHYNTIDQEKIIDNYLQGALIPALHEMKIKSVGVFKAIANDTSANKTLYLFVPLKSLNAVDEINTRLMRNNKFNANNKEYADVLHNNPAYNRMETILLKAFPLAPAMKLPNLKSAKKQRVYELRSYESASEKIFRNKVHMFNEGGEMEIFTRLNFNPVFYSEVVAGGKMPNLMYMTTFENKEDRDAHWDAFRVDPAWKRMSSLPEYQNNVSHSDITFLRPADYSDF
;
A
#
# COMPACT_ATOMS: atom_id res chain seq x y z
N MET A 1 -65.69 62.79 8.65
CA MET A 1 -64.96 62.00 9.68
C MET A 1 -65.32 60.52 9.53
N LYS A 2 -64.45 59.72 8.89
CA LYS A 2 -64.48 58.25 8.97
C LYS A 2 -63.03 57.79 9.04
N THR A 3 -62.70 57.16 10.16
CA THR A 3 -61.35 56.86 10.65
C THR A 3 -60.75 55.68 9.87
N LYS A 4 -59.52 55.83 9.36
CA LYS A 4 -58.75 54.74 8.73
C LYS A 4 -58.15 53.85 9.82
N LEU A 5 -58.43 52.56 9.78
CA LEU A 5 -57.81 51.55 10.64
C LEU A 5 -56.58 50.99 9.91
N LEU A 6 -55.37 51.29 10.41
CA LEU A 6 -54.11 50.71 9.96
C LEU A 6 -53.86 49.41 10.73
N LEU A 7 -53.80 48.28 10.02
CA LEU A 7 -53.41 46.97 10.57
C LEU A 7 -51.88 46.83 10.43
N PRO A 8 -51.12 46.49 11.49
CA PRO A 8 -49.70 46.23 11.34
C PRO A 8 -49.48 44.79 10.86
N LEU A 9 -48.77 44.64 9.74
CA LEU A 9 -48.34 43.36 9.21
C LEU A 9 -47.15 42.84 10.03
N PHE A 10 -47.38 41.89 10.94
CA PHE A 10 -46.29 41.19 11.64
C PHE A 10 -45.70 40.12 10.71
N VAL A 11 -44.53 40.40 10.13
CA VAL A 11 -43.71 39.40 9.43
C VAL A 11 -42.90 38.64 10.48
N ILE A 12 -43.33 37.43 10.83
CA ILE A 12 -42.55 36.51 11.67
C ILE A 12 -41.51 35.84 10.76
N LEU A 13 -40.25 36.27 10.88
CA LEU A 13 -39.11 35.67 10.22
C LEU A 13 -38.74 34.37 10.98
N PHE A 14 -39.16 33.21 10.49
CA PHE A 14 -38.70 31.91 11.00
C PHE A 14 -37.22 31.71 10.65
N ILE A 15 -36.32 32.01 11.59
CA ILE A 15 -34.91 31.64 11.49
C ILE A 15 -34.82 30.14 11.83
N VAL A 16 -34.84 29.30 10.79
CA VAL A 16 -34.52 27.88 10.94
C VAL A 16 -33.02 27.77 11.19
N PRO A 17 -32.56 27.21 12.33
CA PRO A 17 -31.14 26.96 12.53
C PRO A 17 -30.70 25.90 11.53
N GLN A 18 -29.98 26.34 10.49
CA GLN A 18 -29.26 25.47 9.58
C GLN A 18 -28.16 24.79 10.41
N PHE A 19 -28.45 23.60 10.94
CA PHE A 19 -27.41 22.70 11.41
C PHE A 19 -26.56 22.33 10.19
N ILE A 20 -25.48 23.09 9.98
CA ILE A 20 -24.43 22.71 9.05
C ILE A 20 -23.84 21.42 9.64
N ARG A 21 -24.31 20.29 9.12
CA ARG A 21 -23.69 18.98 9.35
C ARG A 21 -22.30 19.09 8.73
N SER A 22 -21.30 19.41 9.56
CA SER A 22 -19.90 19.27 9.19
C SER A 22 -19.70 17.82 8.79
N GLN A 23 -19.72 17.54 7.48
CA GLN A 23 -19.13 16.32 6.96
C GLN A 23 -17.67 16.43 7.37
N SER A 24 -17.25 15.65 8.37
CA SER A 24 -15.84 15.45 8.64
C SER A 24 -15.20 15.03 7.33
N LYS A 25 -14.45 15.93 6.69
CA LYS A 25 -13.62 15.57 5.55
C LYS A 25 -12.65 14.54 6.11
N GLY A 26 -12.88 13.26 5.83
CA GLY A 26 -12.01 12.18 6.27
C GLY A 26 -10.57 12.52 5.89
N GLN A 27 -9.62 12.14 6.73
CA GLN A 27 -8.22 12.48 6.49
C GLN A 27 -7.80 12.03 5.08
N PRO A 28 -7.06 12.85 4.31
CA PRO A 28 -6.52 12.44 3.03
C PRO A 28 -5.75 11.14 3.17
N ARG A 29 -6.08 10.16 2.32
CA ARG A 29 -5.45 8.83 2.29
C ARG A 29 -4.43 8.79 1.17
N GLU A 30 -3.24 8.24 1.44
CA GLU A 30 -2.24 7.95 0.42
C GLU A 30 -2.74 6.87 -0.54
N PHE A 31 -2.20 6.93 -1.74
CA PHE A 31 -2.24 5.84 -2.71
C PHE A 31 -0.84 5.23 -2.79
N TYR A 32 -0.75 4.00 -3.25
CA TYR A 32 0.54 3.36 -3.50
C TYR A 32 0.51 2.69 -4.86
N GLN A 33 1.63 2.72 -5.55
CA GLN A 33 1.89 1.86 -6.70
C GLN A 33 2.86 0.77 -6.26
N LEU A 34 2.43 -0.48 -6.39
CA LEU A 34 3.31 -1.64 -6.24
C LEU A 34 3.55 -2.22 -7.63
N THR A 35 4.78 -2.14 -8.11
CA THR A 35 5.20 -2.77 -9.37
C THR A 35 5.94 -4.05 -9.07
N VAL A 36 5.57 -5.16 -9.72
CA VAL A 36 6.19 -6.48 -9.54
C VAL A 36 6.88 -6.87 -10.84
N TYR A 37 8.19 -7.08 -10.78
CA TYR A 37 8.98 -7.64 -11.87
C TYR A 37 9.15 -9.13 -11.67
N HIS A 38 8.87 -9.91 -12.72
CA HIS A 38 9.13 -11.34 -12.78
C HIS A 38 10.32 -11.58 -13.70
N TYR A 39 11.32 -12.30 -13.21
CA TYR A 39 12.57 -12.55 -13.93
C TYR A 39 13.13 -13.92 -13.53
N ASN A 40 14.10 -14.45 -14.27
CA ASN A 40 14.66 -15.77 -14.00
C ASN A 40 16.18 -15.88 -14.17
N THR A 41 16.85 -14.82 -14.64
CA THR A 41 18.32 -14.80 -14.77
C THR A 41 18.99 -13.73 -13.89
N ILE A 42 20.27 -13.93 -13.61
CA ILE A 42 21.12 -12.96 -12.89
C ILE A 42 21.28 -11.68 -13.72
N ASP A 43 21.39 -11.80 -15.04
CA ASP A 43 21.52 -10.63 -15.94
C ASP A 43 20.26 -9.77 -15.92
N GLN A 44 19.07 -10.38 -15.94
CA GLN A 44 17.81 -9.65 -15.76
C GLN A 44 17.75 -8.92 -14.41
N GLU A 45 18.12 -9.61 -13.33
CA GLU A 45 18.19 -8.99 -11.99
C GLU A 45 19.09 -7.76 -11.99
N LYS A 46 20.28 -7.88 -12.60
CA LYS A 46 21.25 -6.78 -12.70
C LYS A 46 20.71 -5.61 -13.52
N ILE A 47 20.05 -5.87 -14.66
CA ILE A 47 19.45 -4.82 -15.50
C ILE A 47 18.36 -4.07 -14.71
N ILE A 48 17.49 -4.79 -14.00
CA ILE A 48 16.44 -4.19 -13.16
C ILE A 48 17.07 -3.38 -12.01
N ASP A 49 18.07 -3.94 -11.31
CA ASP A 49 18.75 -3.25 -10.22
C ASP A 49 19.41 -1.95 -10.69
N ASN A 50 20.16 -2.00 -11.79
CA ASN A 50 20.82 -0.83 -12.38
C ASN A 50 19.82 0.26 -12.78
N TYR A 51 18.70 -0.14 -13.42
CA TYR A 51 17.63 0.77 -13.78
C TYR A 51 17.02 1.46 -12.55
N LEU A 52 16.65 0.68 -11.54
CA LEU A 52 15.99 1.21 -10.35
C LEU A 52 16.93 2.12 -9.55
N GLN A 53 18.16 1.67 -9.29
CA GLN A 53 19.14 2.41 -8.49
C GLN A 53 19.70 3.64 -9.23
N GLY A 54 20.02 3.50 -10.52
CA GLY A 54 20.75 4.51 -11.28
C GLY A 54 19.86 5.51 -12.03
N ALA A 55 18.62 5.14 -12.35
CA ALA A 55 17.71 5.98 -13.13
C ALA A 55 16.42 6.31 -12.36
N LEU A 56 15.60 5.31 -12.03
CA LEU A 56 14.23 5.55 -11.56
C LEU A 56 14.17 6.21 -10.19
N ILE A 57 14.82 5.64 -9.17
CA ILE A 57 14.76 6.17 -7.81
C ILE A 57 15.31 7.61 -7.73
N PRO A 58 16.48 7.93 -8.32
CA PRO A 58 16.95 9.32 -8.37
C PRO A 58 15.93 10.28 -9.01
N ALA A 59 15.25 9.86 -10.08
CA ALA A 59 14.23 10.68 -10.73
C ALA A 59 12.97 10.85 -9.85
N LEU A 60 12.53 9.81 -9.13
CA LEU A 60 11.43 9.91 -8.15
C LEU A 60 11.80 10.84 -6.98
N HIS A 61 13.05 10.81 -6.52
CA HIS A 61 13.57 11.70 -5.49
C HIS A 61 13.55 13.17 -5.95
N GLU A 62 13.92 13.45 -7.21
CA GLU A 62 13.78 14.78 -7.84
C GLU A 62 12.31 15.26 -7.85
N MET A 63 11.35 14.33 -7.92
CA MET A 63 9.91 14.60 -7.80
C MET A 63 9.41 14.68 -6.33
N LYS A 64 10.32 14.67 -5.35
CA LYS A 64 10.05 14.71 -3.90
C LYS A 64 9.38 13.44 -3.34
N ILE A 65 9.45 12.32 -4.05
CA ILE A 65 9.03 11.01 -3.56
C ILE A 65 10.26 10.33 -2.97
N LYS A 66 10.46 10.42 -1.64
CA LYS A 66 11.71 10.06 -0.96
C LYS A 66 11.70 8.72 -0.22
N SER A 67 10.57 8.02 -0.25
CA SER A 67 10.36 6.78 0.50
C SER A 67 9.98 5.67 -0.48
N VAL A 68 10.90 5.33 -1.39
CA VAL A 68 10.71 4.30 -2.40
C VAL A 68 11.29 2.98 -1.88
N GLY A 69 10.41 1.98 -1.73
CA GLY A 69 10.80 0.65 -1.26
C GLY A 69 11.16 -0.24 -2.42
N VAL A 70 12.29 -0.95 -2.35
CA VAL A 70 12.65 -1.98 -3.33
C VAL A 70 13.00 -3.27 -2.63
N PHE A 71 12.29 -4.34 -2.97
CA PHE A 71 12.39 -5.61 -2.26
C PHE A 71 12.55 -6.77 -3.22
N LYS A 72 13.36 -7.76 -2.85
CA LYS A 72 13.48 -9.03 -3.55
C LYS A 72 12.81 -10.12 -2.72
N ALA A 73 12.04 -10.99 -3.37
CA ALA A 73 11.47 -12.13 -2.67
C ALA A 73 12.58 -13.03 -2.10
N ILE A 74 12.41 -13.45 -0.85
CA ILE A 74 13.21 -14.51 -0.25
C ILE A 74 12.72 -15.83 -0.85
N ALA A 75 13.22 -16.14 -2.04
CA ALA A 75 13.01 -17.41 -2.71
C ALA A 75 14.26 -18.28 -2.57
N ASN A 76 14.12 -19.60 -2.74
CA ASN A 76 15.27 -20.46 -2.92
C ASN A 76 16.03 -20.05 -4.19
N ASP A 77 17.36 -20.10 -4.17
CA ASP A 77 18.21 -19.70 -5.31
C ASP A 77 17.91 -20.49 -6.60
N THR A 78 17.29 -21.66 -6.47
CA THR A 78 16.84 -22.54 -7.57
C THR A 78 15.46 -22.19 -8.14
N SER A 79 14.78 -21.16 -7.63
CA SER A 79 13.47 -20.76 -8.14
C SER A 79 13.57 -20.31 -9.59
N ALA A 80 12.82 -20.99 -10.47
CA ALA A 80 12.74 -20.65 -11.89
C ALA A 80 12.04 -19.31 -12.16
N ASN A 81 11.29 -18.78 -11.19
CA ASN A 81 10.67 -17.45 -11.26
C ASN A 81 11.00 -16.69 -9.99
N LYS A 82 11.75 -15.60 -10.14
CA LYS A 82 12.08 -14.66 -9.07
C LYS A 82 11.24 -13.40 -9.23
N THR A 83 11.00 -12.71 -8.11
CA THR A 83 10.22 -11.48 -8.09
C THR A 83 10.94 -10.36 -7.35
N LEU A 84 10.87 -9.16 -7.95
CA LEU A 84 11.31 -7.91 -7.36
C LEU A 84 10.12 -6.95 -7.29
N TYR A 85 9.96 -6.28 -6.15
CA TYR A 85 8.85 -5.40 -5.82
C TYR A 85 9.36 -3.97 -5.67
N LEU A 86 8.77 -3.04 -6.41
CA LEU A 86 8.97 -1.61 -6.29
C LEU A 86 7.71 -0.99 -5.68
N PHE A 87 7.85 -0.36 -4.52
CA PHE A 87 6.79 0.34 -3.80
C PHE A 87 7.00 1.85 -3.88
N VAL A 88 6.03 2.57 -4.44
CA VAL A 88 6.06 4.03 -4.61
C VAL A 88 4.83 4.65 -3.93
N PRO A 89 5.00 5.50 -2.90
CA PRO A 89 3.90 6.25 -2.31
C PRO A 89 3.47 7.41 -3.20
N LEU A 90 2.16 7.60 -3.30
CA LEU A 90 1.50 8.56 -4.18
C LEU A 90 0.51 9.42 -3.40
N LYS A 91 0.48 10.72 -3.71
CA LYS A 91 -0.49 11.64 -3.10
C LYS A 91 -1.89 11.54 -3.71
N SER A 92 -2.00 11.03 -4.93
CA SER A 92 -3.24 10.87 -5.69
C SER A 92 -3.03 9.85 -6.83
N LEU A 93 -4.13 9.37 -7.43
CA LEU A 93 -4.04 8.52 -8.62
C LEU A 93 -3.48 9.27 -9.84
N ASN A 94 -3.71 10.59 -9.95
CA ASN A 94 -3.13 11.41 -11.02
C ASN A 94 -1.59 11.41 -10.99
N ALA A 95 -0.99 11.19 -9.82
CA ALA A 95 0.46 11.12 -9.69
C ALA A 95 1.08 10.02 -10.57
N VAL A 96 0.34 8.95 -10.90
CA VAL A 96 0.82 7.90 -11.81
C VAL A 96 1.16 8.47 -13.19
N ASP A 97 0.23 9.23 -13.78
CA ASP A 97 0.42 9.86 -15.08
C ASP A 97 1.48 10.98 -15.04
N GLU A 98 1.46 11.78 -13.97
CA GLU A 98 2.43 12.86 -13.77
C GLU A 98 3.86 12.33 -13.67
N ILE A 99 4.09 11.22 -12.94
CA ILE A 99 5.40 10.56 -12.83
C ILE A 99 5.85 10.11 -14.22
N ASN A 100 5.02 9.37 -14.95
CA ASN A 100 5.36 8.88 -16.29
C ASN A 100 5.71 10.02 -17.25
N THR A 101 4.91 11.08 -17.25
CA THR A 101 5.14 12.28 -18.08
C THR A 101 6.47 12.96 -17.75
N ARG A 102 6.82 13.06 -16.46
CA ARG A 102 8.09 13.67 -16.02
C ARG A 102 9.29 12.79 -16.34
N LEU A 103 9.18 11.47 -16.19
CA LEU A 103 10.25 10.53 -16.53
C LEU A 103 10.59 10.61 -18.03
N MET A 104 9.59 10.61 -18.91
CA MET A 104 9.80 10.70 -20.37
C MET A 104 10.58 11.97 -20.77
N ARG A 105 10.41 13.07 -20.03
CA ARG A 105 11.07 14.37 -20.30
C ARG A 105 12.39 14.56 -19.54
N ASN A 106 12.77 13.61 -18.69
CA ASN A 106 13.98 13.73 -17.88
C ASN A 106 15.19 13.16 -18.63
N ASN A 107 16.04 14.05 -19.15
CA ASN A 107 17.22 13.66 -19.93
C ASN A 107 18.20 12.78 -19.13
N LYS A 108 18.36 13.02 -17.82
CA LYS A 108 19.25 12.24 -16.96
C LYS A 108 18.71 10.84 -16.73
N PHE A 109 17.40 10.72 -16.46
CA PHE A 109 16.72 9.43 -16.39
C PHE A 109 16.87 8.66 -17.70
N ASN A 110 16.55 9.29 -18.84
CA ASN A 110 16.64 8.65 -20.15
C ASN A 110 18.06 8.18 -20.49
N ALA A 111 19.09 8.96 -20.12
CA ALA A 111 20.49 8.57 -20.33
C ALA A 111 20.88 7.35 -19.46
N ASN A 112 20.42 7.30 -18.21
CA ASN A 112 20.75 6.22 -17.27
C ASN A 112 19.86 4.97 -17.42
N ASN A 113 18.76 5.04 -18.18
CA ASN A 113 17.80 3.96 -18.39
C ASN A 113 18.08 3.10 -19.64
N LYS A 114 19.09 3.44 -20.46
CA LYS A 114 19.29 2.78 -21.78
C LYS A 114 19.44 1.28 -21.72
N GLU A 115 20.19 0.74 -20.76
CA GLU A 115 20.39 -0.71 -20.59
C GLU A 115 19.06 -1.46 -20.41
N TYR A 116 18.09 -0.84 -19.73
CA TYR A 116 16.77 -1.40 -19.48
C TYR A 116 15.78 -1.11 -20.62
N ALA A 117 15.81 0.09 -21.19
CA ALA A 117 14.87 0.53 -22.22
C ALA A 117 15.17 -0.04 -23.61
N ASP A 118 16.45 -0.23 -23.95
CA ASP A 118 16.91 -0.59 -25.29
C ASP A 118 17.27 -2.08 -25.41
N VAL A 119 16.71 -2.93 -24.54
CA VAL A 119 16.92 -4.38 -24.59
C VAL A 119 16.44 -4.99 -25.92
N LEU A 120 17.12 -6.05 -26.36
CA LEU A 120 16.69 -6.80 -27.55
C LEU A 120 15.46 -7.65 -27.23
N HIS A 121 14.61 -7.88 -28.24
CA HIS A 121 13.39 -8.68 -28.12
C HIS A 121 13.63 -10.11 -27.58
N ASN A 122 14.83 -10.68 -27.79
CA ASN A 122 15.22 -12.01 -27.35
C ASN A 122 16.12 -12.01 -26.09
N ASN A 123 16.42 -10.84 -25.53
CA ASN A 123 17.15 -10.68 -24.27
C ASN A 123 16.46 -9.61 -23.40
N PRO A 124 15.21 -9.85 -22.96
CA PRO A 124 14.41 -8.84 -22.28
C PRO A 124 14.92 -8.58 -20.85
N ALA A 125 14.77 -7.34 -20.36
CA ALA A 125 15.14 -6.94 -19.00
C ALA A 125 14.39 -7.73 -17.91
N TYR A 126 13.19 -8.22 -18.20
CA TYR A 126 12.36 -9.04 -17.32
C TYR A 126 11.38 -9.87 -18.16
N ASN A 127 10.78 -10.91 -17.56
CA ASN A 127 9.80 -11.77 -18.22
C ASN A 127 8.40 -11.15 -18.21
N ARG A 128 8.01 -10.54 -17.08
CA ARG A 128 6.73 -9.84 -16.93
C ARG A 128 6.82 -8.72 -15.91
N MET A 129 5.99 -7.70 -16.08
CA MET A 129 5.77 -6.65 -15.10
C MET A 129 4.28 -6.53 -14.80
N GLU A 130 3.95 -6.38 -13.51
CA GLU A 130 2.61 -6.09 -13.01
C GLU A 130 2.61 -4.74 -12.30
N THR A 131 1.50 -4.00 -12.39
CA THR A 131 1.28 -2.79 -11.61
C THR A 131 -0.01 -2.94 -10.82
N ILE A 132 0.08 -2.76 -9.51
CA ILE A 132 -1.04 -2.82 -8.58
C ILE A 132 -1.20 -1.43 -7.97
N LEU A 133 -2.39 -0.86 -8.11
CA LEU A 133 -2.73 0.40 -7.48
C LEU A 133 -3.49 0.13 -6.18
N LEU A 134 -3.00 0.76 -5.12
CA LEU A 134 -3.43 0.56 -3.75
C LEU A 134 -3.93 1.88 -3.17
N LYS A 135 -4.89 1.81 -2.26
CA LYS A 135 -5.34 2.97 -1.47
C LYS A 135 -5.25 2.63 0.01
N ALA A 136 -4.62 3.50 0.79
CA ALA A 136 -4.44 3.29 2.22
C ALA A 136 -5.78 3.11 2.95
N PHE A 137 -5.79 2.34 4.03
CA PHE A 137 -6.96 2.20 4.89
C PHE A 137 -7.32 3.51 5.61
N PRO A 138 -8.60 3.73 5.98
CA PRO A 138 -9.01 4.96 6.67
C PRO A 138 -8.38 5.14 8.04
N LEU A 139 -8.18 4.07 8.82
CA LEU A 139 -7.53 4.15 10.13
C LEU A 139 -5.99 3.99 10.07
N ALA A 140 -5.44 3.85 8.86
CA ALA A 140 -4.00 3.88 8.59
C ALA A 140 -3.75 4.63 7.26
N PRO A 141 -3.99 5.96 7.22
CA PRO A 141 -4.14 6.72 5.97
C PRO A 141 -2.83 6.96 5.21
N ALA A 142 -1.68 6.65 5.81
CA ALA A 142 -0.36 6.84 5.21
C ALA A 142 0.57 5.70 5.60
N MET A 143 1.60 5.47 4.80
CA MET A 143 2.64 4.50 5.11
C MET A 143 3.43 4.94 6.35
N LYS A 144 4.07 3.98 7.02
CA LYS A 144 5.02 4.21 8.10
C LYS A 144 6.38 3.64 7.71
N LEU A 145 7.43 4.40 7.99
CA LEU A 145 8.78 3.89 7.82
C LEU A 145 9.10 2.89 8.95
N PRO A 146 9.79 1.77 8.64
CA PRO A 146 10.30 0.83 9.62
C PRO A 146 11.10 1.51 10.74
N ASN A 147 10.76 1.21 11.99
CA ASN A 147 11.51 1.65 13.17
C ASN A 147 12.11 0.42 13.88
N LEU A 148 13.07 -0.23 13.21
CA LEU A 148 13.72 -1.46 13.65
C LEU A 148 15.20 -1.21 13.97
N LYS A 149 15.75 -2.01 14.89
CA LYS A 149 17.14 -1.89 15.36
C LYS A 149 18.13 -2.57 14.43
N SER A 150 17.72 -3.64 13.76
CA SER A 150 18.57 -4.42 12.87
C SER A 150 18.94 -3.63 11.62
N ALA A 151 20.08 -3.98 11.05
CA ALA A 151 20.51 -3.44 9.77
C ALA A 151 19.52 -3.83 8.68
N LYS A 152 19.30 -2.95 7.69
CA LYS A 152 18.33 -3.15 6.59
C LYS A 152 18.39 -4.55 5.96
N LYS A 153 19.59 -5.06 5.69
CA LYS A 153 19.84 -6.40 5.11
C LYS A 153 19.40 -7.61 5.97
N GLN A 154 19.20 -7.41 7.27
CA GLN A 154 18.75 -8.44 8.21
C GLN A 154 17.23 -8.46 8.36
N ARG A 155 16.58 -7.33 8.10
CA ARG A 155 15.13 -7.17 8.22
C ARG A 155 14.40 -8.10 7.27
N VAL A 156 13.27 -8.61 7.72
CA VAL A 156 12.33 -9.38 6.91
C VAL A 156 11.05 -8.58 6.76
N TYR A 157 10.64 -8.35 5.52
CA TYR A 157 9.35 -7.79 5.18
C TYR A 157 8.40 -8.92 4.82
N GLU A 158 7.14 -8.79 5.21
CA GLU A 158 6.09 -9.75 4.90
C GLU A 158 4.95 -9.04 4.21
N LEU A 159 4.84 -9.24 2.90
CA LEU A 159 3.76 -8.73 2.08
C LEU A 159 2.65 -9.78 2.03
N ARG A 160 1.43 -9.39 2.37
CA ARG A 160 0.27 -10.28 2.36
C ARG A 160 -0.83 -9.72 1.46
N SER A 161 -1.43 -10.59 0.66
CA SER A 161 -2.60 -10.29 -0.17
C SER A 161 -3.73 -11.22 0.23
N TYR A 162 -4.85 -10.65 0.69
CA TYR A 162 -6.04 -11.40 1.07
C TYR A 162 -7.17 -11.13 0.09
N GLU A 163 -7.54 -12.15 -0.65
CA GLU A 163 -8.65 -12.13 -1.60
C GLU A 163 -9.95 -12.50 -0.91
N SER A 164 -11.06 -11.98 -1.41
CA SER A 164 -12.40 -12.31 -0.94
C SER A 164 -13.29 -12.72 -2.10
N ALA A 165 -14.24 -13.62 -1.84
CA ALA A 165 -15.13 -14.18 -2.88
C ALA A 165 -16.15 -13.18 -3.46
N SER A 166 -16.30 -11.99 -2.88
CA SER A 166 -17.10 -10.88 -3.41
C SER A 166 -16.72 -9.56 -2.76
N GLU A 167 -17.12 -8.43 -3.34
CA GLU A 167 -16.86 -7.09 -2.82
C GLU A 167 -17.51 -6.88 -1.45
N LYS A 168 -18.69 -7.47 -1.19
CA LYS A 168 -19.33 -7.40 0.13
C LYS A 168 -18.49 -8.09 1.20
N ILE A 169 -17.99 -9.28 0.90
CA ILE A 169 -17.13 -10.06 1.81
C ILE A 169 -15.80 -9.34 2.02
N PHE A 170 -15.23 -8.78 0.94
CA PHE A 170 -14.05 -7.93 1.01
C PHE A 170 -14.24 -6.74 1.95
N ARG A 171 -15.36 -6.01 1.85
CA ARG A 171 -15.66 -4.89 2.76
C ARG A 171 -15.75 -5.34 4.21
N ASN A 172 -16.29 -6.53 4.48
CA ASN A 172 -16.29 -7.09 5.82
C ASN A 172 -14.86 -7.38 6.34
N LYS A 173 -13.95 -7.89 5.51
CA LYS A 173 -12.55 -8.09 5.93
C LYS A 173 -11.82 -6.76 6.14
N VAL A 174 -12.06 -5.75 5.30
CA VAL A 174 -11.52 -4.40 5.52
C VAL A 174 -12.05 -3.81 6.84
N HIS A 175 -13.32 -4.04 7.16
CA HIS A 175 -13.91 -3.63 8.43
C HIS A 175 -13.24 -4.34 9.61
N MET A 176 -13.01 -5.66 9.53
CA MET A 176 -12.28 -6.42 10.55
C MET A 176 -10.91 -5.81 10.87
N PHE A 177 -10.19 -5.38 9.82
CA PHE A 177 -8.89 -4.72 9.97
C PHE A 177 -9.00 -3.35 10.64
N ASN A 178 -9.97 -2.53 10.20
CA ASN A 178 -10.17 -1.17 10.69
C ASN A 178 -11.00 -1.17 11.98
N GLU A 179 -12.32 -1.08 11.85
CA GLU A 179 -13.25 -0.90 12.96
C GLU A 179 -13.34 -2.14 13.87
N GLY A 180 -13.01 -3.32 13.34
CA GLY A 180 -12.92 -4.56 14.11
C GLY A 180 -11.71 -4.61 15.05
N GLY A 181 -10.68 -3.80 14.83
CA GLY A 181 -9.53 -3.66 15.73
C GLY A 181 -8.34 -4.57 15.44
N GLU A 182 -8.28 -5.28 14.31
CA GLU A 182 -7.12 -6.17 13.99
C GLU A 182 -5.80 -5.36 13.91
N MET A 183 -5.84 -4.15 13.34
CA MET A 183 -4.68 -3.25 13.30
C MET A 183 -4.21 -2.80 14.69
N GLU A 184 -5.12 -2.69 15.67
CA GLU A 184 -4.75 -2.34 17.05
C GLU A 184 -4.00 -3.49 17.72
N ILE A 185 -4.39 -4.74 17.43
CA ILE A 185 -3.65 -5.92 17.87
C ILE A 185 -2.25 -5.92 17.27
N PHE A 186 -2.12 -5.67 15.97
CA PHE A 186 -0.81 -5.59 15.30
C PHE A 186 0.07 -4.49 15.91
N THR A 187 -0.53 -3.33 16.20
CA THR A 187 0.17 -2.22 16.85
C THR A 187 0.65 -2.61 18.25
N ARG A 188 -0.23 -3.20 19.08
CA ARG A 188 0.11 -3.65 20.45
C ARG A 188 1.20 -4.73 20.45
N LEU A 189 1.16 -5.62 19.46
CA LEU A 189 2.14 -6.69 19.31
C LEU A 189 3.38 -6.26 18.52
N ASN A 190 3.53 -4.99 18.15
CA ASN A 190 4.69 -4.45 17.43
C ASN A 190 4.98 -5.13 16.08
N PHE A 191 3.97 -5.37 15.26
CA PHE A 191 4.15 -5.92 13.90
C PHE A 191 4.83 -4.96 12.90
N ASN A 192 5.12 -3.72 13.32
CA ASN A 192 5.73 -2.66 12.50
C ASN A 192 5.14 -2.58 11.07
N PRO A 193 3.84 -2.28 10.92
CA PRO A 193 3.23 -2.21 9.60
C PRO A 193 3.82 -1.05 8.79
N VAL A 194 4.23 -1.33 7.56
CA VAL A 194 4.61 -0.32 6.57
C VAL A 194 3.35 0.31 5.97
N PHE A 195 2.36 -0.48 5.59
CA PHE A 195 1.08 0.02 5.10
C PHE A 195 -0.04 -1.02 5.27
N TYR A 196 -1.28 -0.53 5.28
CA TYR A 196 -2.49 -1.33 5.07
C TYR A 196 -3.31 -0.67 3.97
N SER A 197 -3.84 -1.46 3.03
CA SER A 197 -4.47 -0.91 1.84
C SER A 197 -5.50 -1.82 1.21
N GLU A 198 -6.45 -1.21 0.51
CA GLU A 198 -7.35 -1.85 -0.45
C GLU A 198 -6.72 -1.76 -1.85
N VAL A 199 -6.82 -2.84 -2.63
CA VAL A 199 -6.47 -2.79 -4.06
C VAL A 199 -7.59 -2.08 -4.81
N VAL A 200 -7.24 -1.05 -5.58
CA VAL A 200 -8.18 -0.33 -6.46
C VAL A 200 -8.06 -0.75 -7.92
N ALA A 201 -6.90 -1.30 -8.31
CA ALA A 201 -6.69 -1.95 -9.60
C ALA A 201 -5.57 -3.00 -9.48
N GLY A 202 -5.83 -4.24 -9.90
CA GLY A 202 -4.87 -5.35 -9.86
C GLY A 202 -5.50 -6.68 -10.33
N GLY A 203 -4.68 -7.72 -10.54
CA GLY A 203 -5.12 -8.99 -11.12
C GLY A 203 -5.86 -9.96 -10.19
N LYS A 204 -5.92 -9.66 -8.88
CA LYS A 204 -6.42 -10.57 -7.82
C LYS A 204 -7.62 -10.00 -7.06
N MET A 205 -8.34 -9.07 -7.68
CA MET A 205 -9.42 -8.34 -7.02
C MET A 205 -10.69 -9.18 -6.84
N PRO A 206 -11.50 -8.93 -5.78
CA PRO A 206 -11.28 -7.94 -4.74
C PRO A 206 -10.33 -8.45 -3.65
N ASN A 207 -9.35 -7.63 -3.28
CA ASN A 207 -8.37 -7.98 -2.25
C ASN A 207 -7.84 -6.76 -1.50
N LEU A 208 -7.37 -7.01 -0.28
CA LEU A 208 -6.55 -6.07 0.47
C LEU A 208 -5.09 -6.51 0.43
N MET A 209 -4.18 -5.56 0.57
CA MET A 209 -2.76 -5.83 0.77
C MET A 209 -2.21 -5.04 1.95
N TYR A 210 -1.33 -5.67 2.71
CA TYR A 210 -0.58 -5.02 3.78
C TYR A 210 0.82 -5.57 3.86
N MET A 211 1.73 -4.78 4.44
CA MET A 211 3.12 -5.18 4.62
C MET A 211 3.55 -4.90 6.06
N THR A 212 4.10 -5.91 6.72
CA THR A 212 4.72 -5.81 8.06
C THR A 212 6.22 -6.01 7.94
N THR A 213 6.98 -5.56 8.94
CA THR A 213 8.44 -5.71 8.95
C THR A 213 8.95 -6.11 10.34
N PHE A 214 10.01 -6.90 10.35
CA PHE A 214 10.55 -7.53 11.56
C PHE A 214 12.07 -7.49 11.55
N GLU A 215 12.66 -7.64 12.74
CA GLU A 215 14.11 -7.56 12.90
C GLU A 215 14.84 -8.62 12.07
N ASN A 216 14.23 -9.82 11.97
CA ASN A 216 14.65 -10.98 11.18
C ASN A 216 13.48 -12.00 11.10
N LYS A 217 13.74 -13.22 10.59
CA LYS A 217 12.70 -14.25 10.41
C LYS A 217 12.26 -14.86 11.75
N GLU A 218 13.18 -15.01 12.69
CA GLU A 218 12.92 -15.56 14.02
C GLU A 218 12.01 -14.63 14.83
N ASP A 219 12.31 -13.33 14.81
CA ASP A 219 11.50 -12.27 15.40
C ASP A 219 10.08 -12.26 14.80
N ARG A 220 10.00 -12.33 13.46
CA ARG A 220 8.73 -12.46 12.75
C ARG A 220 7.91 -13.64 13.25
N ASP A 221 8.51 -14.82 13.38
CA ASP A 221 7.80 -16.03 13.79
C ASP A 221 7.28 -15.92 15.22
N ALA A 222 8.09 -15.37 16.14
CA ALA A 222 7.67 -15.10 17.51
C ALA A 222 6.47 -14.15 17.58
N HIS A 223 6.43 -13.10 16.73
CA HIS A 223 5.29 -12.19 16.65
C HIS A 223 4.00 -12.89 16.20
N TRP A 224 4.08 -13.78 15.20
CA TRP A 224 2.91 -14.53 14.74
C TRP A 224 2.43 -15.58 15.74
N ASP A 225 3.34 -16.21 16.48
CA ASP A 225 2.97 -17.13 17.56
C ASP A 225 2.24 -16.40 18.69
N ALA A 226 2.72 -15.22 19.08
CA ALA A 226 2.04 -14.35 20.03
C ALA A 226 0.65 -13.91 19.52
N PHE A 227 0.54 -13.50 18.25
CA PHE A 227 -0.74 -13.11 17.64
C PHE A 227 -1.76 -14.25 17.64
N ARG A 228 -1.35 -15.47 17.27
CA ARG A 228 -2.27 -16.62 17.17
C ARG A 228 -2.92 -16.95 18.52
N VAL A 229 -2.21 -16.73 19.63
CA VAL A 229 -2.72 -17.03 20.97
C VAL A 229 -3.38 -15.83 21.67
N ASP A 230 -3.28 -14.64 21.08
CA ASP A 230 -3.77 -13.40 21.67
C ASP A 230 -5.29 -13.45 21.95
N PRO A 231 -5.74 -13.11 23.18
CA PRO A 231 -7.17 -13.19 23.53
C PRO A 231 -8.07 -12.29 22.69
N ALA A 232 -7.61 -11.10 22.31
CA ALA A 232 -8.41 -10.17 21.51
C ALA A 232 -8.56 -10.71 20.08
N TRP A 233 -7.49 -11.28 19.52
CA TRP A 233 -7.54 -11.96 18.23
C TRP A 233 -8.51 -13.16 18.27
N LYS A 234 -8.33 -14.09 19.22
CA LYS A 234 -9.18 -15.28 19.36
C LYS A 234 -10.66 -14.92 19.48
N ARG A 235 -10.98 -13.87 20.24
CA ARG A 235 -12.34 -13.36 20.34
C ARG A 235 -12.82 -12.85 18.99
N MET A 236 -12.08 -11.93 18.36
CA MET A 236 -12.47 -11.32 17.08
C MET A 236 -12.63 -12.36 15.96
N SER A 237 -11.68 -13.27 15.81
CA SER A 237 -11.69 -14.32 14.80
C SER A 237 -12.76 -15.39 15.05
N SER A 238 -13.44 -15.37 16.19
CA SER A 238 -14.58 -16.26 16.50
C SER A 238 -15.95 -15.60 16.26
N LEU A 239 -15.99 -14.28 16.01
CA LEU A 239 -17.25 -13.58 15.77
C LEU A 239 -17.89 -14.08 14.47
N PRO A 240 -19.21 -14.38 14.47
CA PRO A 240 -19.91 -14.87 13.27
C PRO A 240 -19.79 -13.94 12.06
N GLU A 241 -19.78 -12.62 12.30
CA GLU A 241 -19.67 -11.60 11.26
C GLU A 241 -18.32 -11.56 10.54
N TYR A 242 -17.25 -12.13 11.10
CA TYR A 242 -15.91 -12.18 10.49
C TYR A 242 -15.51 -13.57 10.00
N GLN A 243 -16.42 -14.56 10.06
CA GLN A 243 -16.14 -15.87 9.49
C GLN A 243 -16.12 -15.82 7.96
N ASN A 244 -15.23 -16.60 7.35
CA ASN A 244 -15.17 -16.82 5.90
C ASN A 244 -15.04 -15.54 5.05
N ASN A 245 -14.34 -14.53 5.58
CA ASN A 245 -14.14 -13.26 4.89
C ASN A 245 -12.85 -13.18 4.04
N VAL A 246 -12.09 -14.27 3.98
CA VAL A 246 -10.91 -14.45 3.12
C VAL A 246 -11.09 -15.77 2.36
N SER A 247 -11.02 -15.72 1.02
CA SER A 247 -11.11 -16.90 0.14
C SER A 247 -9.73 -17.45 -0.24
N HIS A 248 -8.72 -16.59 -0.32
CA HIS A 248 -7.34 -16.95 -0.61
C HIS A 248 -6.37 -15.99 0.08
N SER A 249 -5.22 -16.49 0.51
CA SER A 249 -4.19 -15.67 1.14
C SER A 249 -2.80 -16.00 0.60
N ASP A 250 -2.15 -15.00 0.01
CA ASP A 250 -0.75 -15.07 -0.34
C ASP A 250 0.11 -14.40 0.74
N ILE A 251 1.26 -15.01 1.03
CA ILE A 251 2.30 -14.47 1.90
C ILE A 251 3.61 -14.49 1.12
N THR A 252 4.25 -13.34 1.01
CA THR A 252 5.57 -13.22 0.37
C THR A 252 6.55 -12.62 1.35
N PHE A 253 7.64 -13.36 1.61
CA PHE A 253 8.76 -12.84 2.38
C PHE A 253 9.70 -12.08 1.46
N LEU A 254 10.14 -10.93 1.93
CA LEU A 254 10.84 -9.92 1.16
C LEU A 254 12.08 -9.45 1.93
N ARG A 255 13.17 -9.21 1.20
CA ARG A 255 14.35 -8.49 1.69
C ARG A 255 14.52 -7.18 0.93
N PRO A 256 14.84 -6.08 1.61
CA PRO A 256 15.11 -4.83 0.94
C PRO A 256 16.41 -4.92 0.14
N ALA A 257 16.43 -4.36 -1.06
CA ALA A 257 17.66 -4.13 -1.81
C ALA A 257 18.53 -3.08 -1.09
N ASP A 258 19.84 -3.12 -1.30
CA ASP A 258 20.77 -2.18 -0.65
C ASP A 258 20.44 -0.71 -0.96
N TYR A 259 19.89 -0.46 -2.14
CA TYR A 259 19.47 0.86 -2.62
C TYR A 259 18.00 1.20 -2.33
N SER A 260 17.24 0.33 -1.65
CA SER A 260 15.90 0.67 -1.14
C SER A 260 15.99 1.82 -0.13
N ASP A 261 15.07 2.78 -0.14
CA ASP A 261 15.06 3.88 0.83
C ASP A 261 14.76 3.39 2.26
N PHE A 262 14.08 2.24 2.40
CA PHE A 262 13.77 1.60 3.68
C PHE A 262 13.84 0.07 3.62
#